data_AF-A0A8H9NXW1-F1
#
_entry.id   AF-A0A8H9NXW1-F1
#
_cell.length_a   1.000
_cell.length_b   1.000
_cell.length_c   1.000
_cell.angle_alpha   90.00
_cell.angle_beta   90.00
_cell.angle_gamma   90.00
#
_symmetry.space_group_name_H-M   'P 1'
#
loop_
_entity.id
_entity.type
_entity.pdbx_description
1 polymer ?
#
loop_
_entity_poly.entity_id
_entity_poly.type
_entity_poly.pdbx_seq_one_letter_code
_entity_poly.pdbx_strand_id
1 'polypeptide(L)'
;MFFDNKVESHSLVMGASGKGKSVLSEQVRKNARLRGDLLVDTEMYREGRGLKPYEHEYARRLVLGLSGPLPRELRGKPVTVISDVSRPKKVKRQPKQFVKTVNGVTLERQLVADARDQLEMQTGVWLKQPQLIELMEESGIDETLADFGEAETQIREMLADALAMKLVGRSWPKCGALYNAAEKSDVNFSSELDAAAKEAGYMVR
;
A
#
# COMPACT_ATOMS: atom_id res chain seq x y z
N MET A 1 -4.90 -33.03 5.72
CA MET A 1 -3.60 -33.64 6.13
C MET A 1 -2.56 -33.27 5.08
N PHE A 2 -1.40 -32.77 5.50
CA PHE A 2 -0.28 -32.45 4.62
C PHE A 2 0.33 -33.75 4.11
N PHE A 3 0.19 -34.03 2.82
CA PHE A 3 0.76 -35.23 2.22
C PHE A 3 1.96 -34.85 1.36
N ASP A 4 3.14 -34.87 1.98
CA ASP A 4 4.33 -35.43 1.35
C ASP A 4 5.02 -36.29 2.41
N ASN A 5 5.16 -37.60 2.15
CA ASN A 5 5.66 -38.59 3.10
C ASN A 5 7.18 -38.51 3.37
N LYS A 6 7.79 -37.33 3.15
CA LYS A 6 9.24 -37.09 3.28
C LYS A 6 9.57 -35.83 4.09
N VAL A 7 8.80 -35.56 5.14
CA VAL A 7 9.27 -34.67 6.20
C VAL A 7 10.34 -35.42 6.98
N GLU A 8 11.61 -35.10 6.74
CA GLU A 8 12.73 -35.74 7.44
C GLU A 8 12.89 -35.19 8.85
N SER A 9 12.60 -33.89 9.05
CA SER A 9 12.62 -33.30 10.37
C SER A 9 11.63 -32.16 10.53
N HIS A 10 10.94 -32.14 11.66
CA HIS A 10 10.03 -31.07 12.05
C HIS A 10 10.47 -30.51 13.39
N SER A 11 10.93 -29.27 13.38
CA SER A 11 11.35 -28.55 14.58
C SER A 11 10.27 -27.57 15.01
N LEU A 12 9.70 -27.81 16.18
CA LEU A 12 8.77 -26.91 16.84
C LEU A 12 9.58 -25.97 17.76
N VAL A 13 9.60 -24.68 17.43
CA VAL A 13 10.26 -23.68 18.27
C VAL A 13 9.20 -23.05 19.18
N MET A 14 9.43 -23.11 20.50
CA MET A 14 8.53 -22.54 21.52
C MET A 14 9.35 -21.82 22.60
N GLY A 15 8.81 -20.72 23.14
CA GLY A 15 9.48 -19.95 24.21
C GLY A 15 9.13 -18.46 24.22
N ALA A 16 9.53 -17.76 25.26
CA ALA A 16 9.43 -16.30 25.35
C ALA A 16 10.56 -15.60 24.56
N SER A 17 10.37 -14.32 24.22
CA SER A 17 11.43 -13.49 23.64
C SER A 17 12.63 -13.41 24.59
N GLY A 18 13.86 -13.38 24.04
CA GLY A 18 15.09 -13.30 24.83
C GLY A 18 15.59 -14.63 25.42
N LYS A 19 14.97 -15.78 25.08
CA LYS A 19 15.39 -17.11 25.55
C LYS A 19 16.27 -17.90 24.55
N GLY A 20 16.94 -17.21 23.64
CA GLY A 20 17.88 -17.84 22.70
C GLY A 20 17.24 -18.62 21.55
N LYS A 21 15.94 -18.40 21.25
CA LYS A 21 15.24 -19.02 20.11
C LYS A 21 15.97 -18.83 18.78
N SER A 22 16.48 -17.62 18.56
CA SER A 22 17.17 -17.25 17.32
C SER A 22 18.38 -18.15 17.09
N VAL A 23 19.19 -18.39 18.13
CA VAL A 23 20.38 -19.26 18.07
C VAL A 23 20.00 -20.70 17.71
N LEU A 24 18.94 -21.24 18.33
CA LEU A 24 18.45 -22.58 18.01
C LEU A 24 17.94 -22.65 16.56
N SER A 25 17.12 -21.68 16.13
CA SER A 25 16.57 -21.62 14.78
C SER A 25 17.68 -21.52 13.73
N GLU A 26 18.72 -20.73 13.97
CA GLU A 26 19.87 -20.60 13.08
C GLU A 26 20.66 -21.91 12.96
N GLN A 27 20.88 -22.62 14.06
CA GLN A 27 21.57 -23.90 14.02
C GLN A 27 20.77 -24.95 13.23
N VAL A 28 19.45 -25.00 13.41
CA VAL A 28 18.58 -25.88 12.63
C VAL A 28 18.60 -25.51 11.14
N ARG A 29 18.53 -24.21 10.81
CA ARG A 29 18.63 -23.71 9.43
C ARG A 29 19.96 -24.11 8.79
N LYS A 30 21.08 -23.92 9.50
CA LYS A 30 22.42 -24.29 9.01
C LYS A 30 22.51 -25.79 8.75
N ASN A 31 22.00 -26.62 9.66
CA ASN A 31 22.01 -28.07 9.51
C ASN A 31 21.11 -28.55 8.37
N ALA A 32 19.96 -27.91 8.13
CA ALA A 32 19.08 -28.22 7.01
C ALA A 32 19.75 -27.87 5.67
N ARG A 33 20.39 -26.71 5.59
CA ARG A 33 21.15 -26.28 4.40
C ARG A 33 22.31 -27.22 4.09
N LEU A 34 23.05 -27.67 5.10
CA LEU A 34 24.15 -28.62 4.95
C LEU A 34 23.69 -30.00 4.45
N ARG A 35 22.49 -30.43 4.86
CA ARG A 35 21.87 -31.68 4.39
C ARG A 35 21.29 -31.59 2.98
N GLY A 36 21.13 -30.38 2.45
CA GLY A 36 20.48 -30.14 1.15
C GLY A 36 18.96 -30.16 1.23
N ASP A 37 18.39 -30.07 2.43
CA ASP A 37 16.94 -30.08 2.64
C ASP A 37 16.28 -28.79 2.15
N LEU A 38 15.01 -28.93 1.76
CA LEU A 38 14.14 -27.78 1.58
C LEU A 38 13.84 -27.18 2.95
N LEU A 39 14.30 -25.96 3.20
CA LEU A 39 14.05 -25.24 4.44
C LEU A 39 12.67 -24.59 4.38
N VAL A 40 11.79 -24.94 5.31
CA VAL A 40 10.45 -24.37 5.40
C VAL A 40 10.28 -23.69 6.75
N ASP A 41 10.52 -22.37 6.78
CA ASP A 41 10.46 -21.58 8.00
C ASP A 41 9.28 -20.59 7.97
N THR A 42 8.32 -20.82 8.87
CA THR A 42 7.10 -20.00 8.95
C THR A 42 7.35 -18.58 9.49
N GLU A 43 8.41 -18.38 10.29
CA GLU A 43 8.79 -17.06 10.81
C GLU A 43 9.40 -16.23 9.68
N MET A 44 10.35 -16.82 8.94
CA MET A 44 10.98 -16.18 7.79
C MET A 44 9.98 -15.84 6.68
N TYR A 45 8.96 -16.68 6.47
CA TYR A 45 7.85 -16.36 5.56
C TYR A 45 7.08 -15.11 6.00
N ARG A 46 6.73 -14.99 7.29
CA ARG A 46 6.02 -13.82 7.82
C ARG A 46 6.85 -12.54 7.76
N GLU A 47 8.17 -12.65 7.88
CA GLU A 47 9.10 -11.52 7.78
C GLU A 47 9.48 -11.17 6.33
N GLY A 48 9.18 -12.05 5.37
CA GLY A 48 9.46 -11.84 3.95
C GLY A 48 10.96 -11.92 3.60
N ARG A 49 11.76 -12.72 4.33
CA ARG A 49 13.22 -12.76 4.17
C ARG A 49 13.76 -14.18 4.06
N GLY A 50 14.88 -14.37 3.34
CA GLY A 50 15.78 -15.53 3.44
C GLY A 50 15.29 -16.90 2.95
N LEU A 51 14.08 -17.00 2.39
CA LEU A 51 13.58 -18.21 1.73
C LEU A 51 13.77 -18.13 0.22
N LYS A 52 14.19 -19.24 -0.39
CA LYS A 52 14.19 -19.40 -1.86
C LYS A 52 12.75 -19.48 -2.40
N PRO A 53 12.51 -19.27 -3.71
CA PRO A 53 11.15 -19.27 -4.27
C PRO A 53 10.31 -20.49 -3.90
N TYR A 54 10.87 -21.69 -4.01
CA TYR A 54 10.19 -22.95 -3.67
C TYR A 54 9.99 -23.15 -2.15
N GLU A 55 10.92 -22.67 -1.34
CA GLU A 55 10.82 -22.68 0.13
C GLU A 55 9.72 -21.73 0.60
N HIS A 56 9.64 -20.56 -0.04
CA HIS A 56 8.62 -19.55 0.20
C HIS A 56 7.23 -20.07 -0.13
N GLU A 57 7.05 -20.73 -1.28
CA GLU A 57 5.76 -21.32 -1.64
C GLU A 57 5.30 -22.39 -0.65
N TYR A 58 6.23 -23.27 -0.23
CA TYR A 58 5.92 -24.31 0.75
C TYR A 58 5.53 -23.69 2.10
N ALA A 59 6.30 -22.70 2.58
CA ALA A 59 6.01 -22.00 3.83
C ALA A 59 4.68 -21.22 3.76
N ARG A 60 4.37 -20.59 2.62
CA ARG A 60 3.08 -19.94 2.34
C ARG A 60 1.92 -20.91 2.51
N ARG A 61 2.01 -22.09 1.89
CA ARG A 61 0.96 -23.11 1.96
C ARG A 61 0.74 -23.60 3.39
N LEU A 62 1.81 -23.80 4.17
CA LEU A 62 1.72 -24.15 5.59
C LEU A 62 1.04 -23.04 6.41
N VAL A 63 1.46 -21.78 6.23
CA VAL A 63 0.94 -20.65 7.02
C VAL A 63 -0.52 -20.33 6.68
N LEU A 64 -0.90 -20.45 5.41
CA LEU A 64 -2.26 -20.18 4.93
C LEU A 64 -3.18 -21.40 4.98
N GLY A 65 -2.67 -22.58 5.38
CA GLY A 65 -3.46 -23.82 5.44
C GLY A 65 -3.94 -24.30 4.07
N LEU A 66 -3.23 -23.95 2.99
CA LEU A 66 -3.62 -24.31 1.62
C LEU A 66 -3.36 -25.79 1.38
N SER A 67 -4.41 -26.51 0.95
CA SER A 67 -4.33 -27.91 0.53
C SER A 67 -4.19 -28.00 -0.99
N GLY A 68 -3.47 -29.02 -1.48
CA GLY A 68 -3.31 -29.28 -2.90
C GLY A 68 -1.97 -29.93 -3.24
N PRO A 69 -1.82 -30.45 -4.47
CA PRO A 69 -0.58 -31.07 -4.91
C PRO A 69 0.57 -30.06 -4.90
N LEU A 70 1.73 -30.48 -4.40
CA LEU A 70 2.95 -29.68 -4.50
C LEU A 70 3.39 -29.55 -5.96
N PRO A 71 4.05 -28.43 -6.34
CA PRO A 71 4.75 -28.30 -7.61
C PRO A 71 5.67 -29.48 -7.87
N ARG A 72 5.87 -29.84 -9.14
CA ARG A 72 6.68 -31.01 -9.49
C ARG A 72 8.10 -30.89 -8.95
N GLU A 73 8.69 -29.69 -8.90
CA GLU A 73 10.04 -29.49 -8.36
C GLU A 73 10.14 -29.68 -6.83
N LEU A 74 9.01 -29.67 -6.12
CA LEU A 74 8.95 -29.79 -4.67
C LEU A 74 8.62 -31.20 -4.18
N ARG A 75 8.07 -32.07 -5.05
CA ARG A 75 7.66 -33.42 -4.67
C ARG A 75 8.85 -34.30 -4.33
N GLY A 76 8.79 -34.98 -3.19
CA GLY A 76 9.73 -36.04 -2.86
C GLY A 76 11.15 -35.60 -2.49
N LYS A 77 11.37 -34.30 -2.26
CA LYS A 77 12.59 -33.76 -1.65
C LYS A 77 12.52 -33.85 -0.13
N PRO A 78 13.65 -34.02 0.57
CA PRO A 78 13.68 -33.95 2.02
C PRO A 78 13.35 -32.53 2.47
N VAL A 79 12.42 -32.42 3.43
CA VAL A 79 11.95 -31.14 3.95
C VAL A 79 12.25 -31.03 5.43
N THR A 80 12.85 -29.91 5.83
CA THR A 80 12.98 -29.52 7.23
C THR A 80 12.04 -28.36 7.52
N VAL A 81 11.03 -28.61 8.36
CA VAL A 81 10.02 -27.61 8.75
C VAL A 81 10.42 -26.98 10.08
N ILE A 82 10.49 -25.65 10.12
CA ILE A 82 10.63 -24.85 11.34
C ILE A 82 9.34 -24.05 11.51
N SER A 83 8.54 -24.44 12.49
CA SER A 83 7.34 -23.70 12.85
C SER A 83 7.47 -23.17 14.26
N ASP A 84 7.43 -21.85 14.40
CA ASP A 84 7.29 -21.21 15.71
C ASP A 84 5.81 -21.30 16.10
N VAL A 85 5.53 -21.81 17.30
CA VAL A 85 4.19 -21.78 17.90
C VAL A 85 3.96 -20.36 18.46
N SER A 86 4.12 -19.34 17.62
CA SER A 86 3.69 -18.00 17.97
C SER A 86 2.19 -17.89 17.78
N ARG A 87 1.50 -17.48 18.83
CA ARG A 87 0.14 -16.95 18.73
C ARG A 87 0.14 -15.95 17.57
N PRO A 88 -0.84 -16.00 16.63
CA PRO A 88 -0.88 -15.04 15.54
C PRO A 88 -0.77 -13.64 16.14
N LYS A 89 0.25 -12.87 15.71
CA LYS A 89 0.37 -11.46 16.09
C LYS A 89 -0.98 -10.84 15.76
N LYS A 90 -1.70 -10.36 16.77
CA LYS A 90 -2.94 -9.60 16.54
C LYS A 90 -2.54 -8.44 15.64
N VAL A 91 -2.91 -8.51 14.36
CA VAL A 91 -2.78 -7.37 13.46
C VAL A 91 -3.60 -6.27 14.12
N LYS A 92 -2.93 -5.20 14.56
CA LYS A 92 -3.64 -4.02 15.07
C LYS A 92 -4.39 -3.44 13.89
N ARG A 93 -5.66 -3.84 13.72
CA ARG A 93 -6.57 -3.17 12.79
C ARG A 93 -6.63 -1.73 13.26
N GLN A 94 -6.06 -0.81 12.48
CA GLN A 94 -6.29 0.60 12.73
C GLN A 94 -7.78 0.86 12.49
N PRO A 95 -8.46 1.63 13.35
CA PRO A 95 -9.84 1.98 13.12
C PRO A 95 -9.93 2.80 11.84
N LYS A 96 -10.56 2.23 10.80
CA LYS A 96 -10.89 2.96 9.58
C LYS A 96 -11.91 4.04 9.93
N GLN A 97 -11.48 5.30 9.88
CA GLN A 97 -12.37 6.45 10.07
C GLN A 97 -12.95 6.80 8.71
N PHE A 98 -14.28 6.85 8.61
CA PHE A 98 -15.00 7.18 7.39
C PHE A 98 -15.54 8.61 7.46
N VAL A 99 -15.53 9.28 6.32
CA VAL A 99 -16.16 10.58 6.09
C VAL A 99 -17.26 10.38 5.07
N LYS A 100 -18.42 10.99 5.29
CA LYS A 100 -19.53 10.96 4.35
C LYS A 100 -19.55 12.28 3.58
N THR A 101 -19.57 12.20 2.26
CA THR A 101 -19.92 13.35 1.40
C THR A 101 -21.43 13.55 1.41
N VAL A 102 -21.90 14.73 1.05
CA VAL A 102 -23.32 15.08 0.94
C VAL A 102 -24.02 14.24 -0.14
N ASN A 103 -23.28 13.83 -1.19
CA ASN A 103 -23.74 12.91 -2.24
C ASN A 103 -23.95 11.46 -1.74
N GLY A 104 -23.62 11.17 -0.47
CA GLY A 104 -23.85 9.87 0.14
C GLY A 104 -22.67 8.90 0.00
N VAL A 105 -21.54 9.32 -0.56
CA VAL A 105 -20.34 8.50 -0.72
C VAL A 105 -19.56 8.43 0.60
N THR A 106 -19.22 7.23 1.04
CA THR A 106 -18.37 6.99 2.21
C THR A 106 -16.92 6.83 1.80
N LEU A 107 -16.09 7.81 2.13
CA LEU A 107 -14.66 7.80 1.86
C LEU A 107 -13.85 7.53 3.14
N GLU A 108 -12.74 6.82 3.03
CA GLU A 108 -11.80 6.69 4.14
C GLU A 108 -11.08 8.02 4.37
N ARG A 109 -10.96 8.43 5.64
CA ARG A 109 -10.30 9.69 6.01
C ARG A 109 -8.85 9.77 5.55
N GLN A 110 -8.18 8.62 5.47
CA GLN A 110 -6.81 8.53 4.96
C GLN A 110 -6.75 8.89 3.48
N LEU A 111 -7.69 8.38 2.66
CA LEU A 111 -7.75 8.70 1.23
C LEU A 111 -7.99 10.19 0.96
N VAL A 112 -8.85 10.83 1.76
CA VAL A 112 -9.08 12.27 1.66
C VAL A 112 -7.82 13.06 2.06
N ALA A 113 -7.06 12.59 3.05
CA ALA A 113 -5.80 13.21 3.44
C ALA A 113 -4.72 13.04 2.35
N ASP A 114 -4.62 11.85 1.76
CA ASP A 114 -3.67 11.56 0.68
C ASP A 114 -3.99 12.41 -0.56
N ALA A 115 -5.27 12.54 -0.93
CA ALA A 115 -5.71 13.39 -2.03
C ALA A 115 -5.35 14.87 -1.78
N ARG A 116 -5.53 15.36 -0.55
CA ARG A 116 -5.12 16.72 -0.16
C ARG A 116 -3.63 16.93 -0.33
N ASP A 117 -2.82 16.03 0.21
CA ASP A 117 -1.37 16.16 0.21
C ASP A 117 -0.80 16.11 -1.22
N GLN A 118 -1.42 15.34 -2.10
CA GLN A 118 -1.09 15.30 -3.52
C GLN A 118 -1.48 16.57 -4.26
N LEU A 119 -2.66 17.13 -3.97
CA LEU A 119 -3.09 18.40 -4.52
C LEU A 119 -2.20 19.56 -4.06
N GLU A 120 -1.78 19.59 -2.80
CA GLU A 120 -0.80 20.57 -2.30
C GLU A 120 0.54 20.43 -3.04
N MET A 121 1.02 19.20 -3.25
CA MET A 121 2.26 18.96 -3.99
C MET A 121 2.20 19.46 -5.45
N GLN A 122 1.04 19.37 -6.09
CA GLN A 122 0.87 19.76 -7.50
C GLN A 122 0.57 21.25 -7.67
N THR A 123 -0.26 21.81 -6.80
CA THR A 123 -0.80 23.18 -6.94
C THR A 123 -0.16 24.20 -6.01
N GLY A 124 0.49 23.78 -4.91
CA GLY A 124 0.98 24.67 -3.86
C GLY A 124 -0.12 25.25 -2.96
N VAL A 125 -1.39 24.92 -3.21
CA VAL A 125 -2.54 25.40 -2.45
C VAL A 125 -2.95 24.38 -1.41
N TRP A 126 -3.02 24.82 -0.15
CA TRP A 126 -3.49 23.99 0.95
C TRP A 126 -4.98 24.23 1.23
N LEU A 127 -5.77 23.16 1.03
CA LEU A 127 -7.20 23.14 1.31
C LEU A 127 -7.50 22.45 2.65
N LYS A 128 -8.46 22.99 3.40
CA LYS A 128 -9.02 22.29 4.56
C LYS A 128 -9.88 21.11 4.08
N GLN A 129 -9.99 20.07 4.90
CA GLN A 129 -10.77 18.87 4.57
C GLN A 129 -12.21 19.16 4.09
N PRO A 130 -12.98 20.11 4.68
CA PRO A 130 -14.31 20.45 4.16
C PRO A 130 -14.28 21.12 2.79
N GLN A 131 -13.28 21.96 2.52
CA GLN A 131 -13.13 22.67 1.23
C GLN A 131 -12.76 21.71 0.11
N LEU A 132 -11.93 20.70 0.42
CA LEU A 132 -11.61 19.63 -0.51
C LEU A 132 -12.85 18.77 -0.81
N ILE A 133 -13.65 18.44 0.20
CA ILE A 133 -14.90 17.67 0.03
C ILE A 133 -15.87 18.44 -0.87
N GLU A 134 -16.08 19.72 -0.62
CA GLU A 134 -16.93 20.59 -1.46
C GLU A 134 -16.46 20.61 -2.92
N LEU A 135 -15.14 20.71 -3.15
CA LEU A 135 -14.56 20.67 -4.49
C LEU A 135 -14.74 19.31 -5.17
N MET A 136 -14.61 18.21 -4.43
CA MET A 136 -14.87 16.86 -4.94
C MET A 136 -16.34 16.63 -5.27
N GLU A 137 -17.25 17.18 -4.46
CA GLU A 137 -18.70 17.10 -4.66
C GLU A 137 -19.14 17.88 -5.91
N GLU A 138 -18.63 19.11 -6.10
CA GLU A 138 -18.95 19.94 -7.27
C GLU A 138 -18.49 19.33 -8.59
N SER A 139 -17.44 18.51 -8.55
CA SER A 139 -16.81 17.91 -9.73
C SER A 139 -17.14 16.42 -9.92
N GLY A 140 -17.88 15.79 -8.99
CA GLY A 140 -18.19 14.36 -9.03
C GLY A 140 -16.97 13.44 -8.85
N ILE A 141 -15.87 13.97 -8.30
CA ILE A 141 -14.62 13.21 -8.08
C ILE A 141 -14.77 12.28 -6.87
N ASP A 142 -15.73 12.54 -5.98
CA ASP A 142 -16.02 11.71 -4.81
C ASP A 142 -16.41 10.26 -5.18
N GLU A 143 -17.19 10.07 -6.24
CA GLU A 143 -17.52 8.75 -6.78
C GLU A 143 -16.27 8.05 -7.34
N THR A 144 -15.46 8.76 -8.12
CA THR A 144 -14.23 8.18 -8.69
C THR A 144 -13.21 7.80 -7.61
N LEU A 145 -13.04 8.62 -6.56
CA LEU A 145 -12.14 8.28 -5.45
C LEU A 145 -12.62 7.04 -4.68
N ALA A 146 -13.94 6.85 -4.56
CA ALA A 146 -14.51 5.66 -3.93
C ALA A 146 -14.26 4.39 -4.75
N ASP A 147 -14.36 4.48 -6.08
CA ASP A 147 -14.18 3.35 -6.99
C ASP A 147 -12.72 2.90 -7.11
N PHE A 148 -11.78 3.84 -7.18
CA PHE A 148 -10.35 3.54 -7.31
C PHE A 148 -9.69 3.21 -5.96
N GLY A 149 -10.19 3.77 -4.85
CA GLY A 149 -9.68 3.47 -3.51
C GLY A 149 -8.26 3.98 -3.24
N GLU A 150 -7.66 4.72 -4.18
CA GLU A 150 -6.38 5.41 -4.07
C GLU A 150 -6.48 6.74 -4.82
N ALA A 151 -5.74 7.75 -4.37
CA ALA A 151 -5.61 9.00 -5.10
C ALA A 151 -4.57 8.82 -6.24
N GLU A 152 -5.03 8.18 -7.32
CA GLU A 152 -4.28 7.93 -8.54
C GLU A 152 -3.95 9.23 -9.29
N THR A 153 -3.00 9.15 -10.22
CA THR A 153 -2.58 10.29 -11.07
C THR A 153 -3.76 10.98 -11.76
N GLN A 154 -4.77 10.22 -12.22
CA GLN A 154 -5.96 10.78 -12.86
C GLN A 154 -6.80 11.62 -11.89
N ILE A 155 -6.99 11.13 -10.66
CA ILE A 155 -7.73 11.85 -9.62
C ILE A 155 -7.00 13.14 -9.23
N ARG A 156 -5.67 13.11 -9.17
CA ARG A 156 -4.86 14.32 -8.91
C ARG A 156 -5.04 15.38 -9.99
N GLU A 157 -4.99 14.97 -11.26
CA GLU A 157 -5.20 15.87 -12.40
C GLU A 157 -6.62 16.46 -12.38
N MET A 158 -7.64 15.62 -12.16
CA MET A 158 -9.03 16.06 -12.06
C MET A 158 -9.25 17.05 -10.90
N LEU A 159 -8.62 16.81 -9.74
CA LEU A 159 -8.68 17.70 -8.59
C LEU A 159 -8.00 19.04 -8.88
N ALA A 160 -6.85 19.02 -9.55
CA ALA A 160 -6.13 20.23 -9.95
C ALA A 160 -6.92 21.04 -11.01
N ASP A 161 -7.52 20.35 -11.97
CA ASP A 161 -8.42 20.93 -12.99
C ASP A 161 -9.64 21.59 -12.34
N ALA A 162 -10.32 20.89 -11.41
CA ALA A 162 -11.48 21.42 -10.70
C ALA A 162 -11.11 22.65 -9.87
N LEU A 163 -9.95 22.65 -9.22
CA LEU A 163 -9.45 23.79 -8.45
C LEU A 163 -9.14 24.99 -9.34
N ALA A 164 -8.46 24.77 -10.46
CA ALA A 164 -8.18 25.81 -11.44
C ALA A 164 -9.45 26.40 -12.07
N MET A 165 -10.43 25.55 -12.40
CA MET A 165 -11.72 25.99 -12.91
C MET A 165 -12.50 26.82 -11.89
N LYS A 166 -12.46 26.45 -10.60
CA LYS A 166 -13.15 27.19 -9.54
C LYS A 166 -12.52 28.56 -9.24
N LEU A 167 -11.19 28.66 -9.31
CA LEU A 167 -10.45 29.88 -8.97
C LEU A 167 -10.20 30.82 -10.15
N VAL A 168 -9.76 30.28 -11.27
CA VAL A 168 -9.28 31.05 -12.44
C VAL A 168 -10.25 30.91 -13.62
N GLY A 169 -11.19 29.95 -13.60
CA GLY A 169 -12.11 29.69 -14.71
C GLY A 169 -11.43 29.06 -15.93
N ARG A 170 -10.23 28.50 -15.74
CA ARG A 170 -9.42 27.83 -16.77
C ARG A 170 -9.00 26.45 -16.30
N SER A 171 -8.81 25.52 -17.23
CA SER A 171 -8.31 24.17 -16.92
C SER A 171 -6.85 24.20 -16.49
N TRP A 172 -6.43 23.21 -15.70
CA TRP A 172 -5.04 23.02 -15.32
C TRP A 172 -4.18 22.71 -16.57
N PRO A 173 -3.02 23.36 -16.73
CA PRO A 173 -2.17 23.11 -17.89
C PRO A 173 -1.62 21.68 -17.85
N LYS A 174 -1.90 20.89 -18.89
CA LYS A 174 -1.36 19.54 -19.05
C LYS A 174 0.14 19.61 -19.35
N CYS A 175 0.93 18.72 -18.75
CA CYS A 175 2.36 18.60 -19.04
C CYS A 175 2.59 18.40 -20.56
N GLY A 176 3.06 19.44 -21.24
CA GLY A 176 3.24 19.50 -22.69
C GLY A 176 2.58 20.72 -23.37
N ALA A 177 1.57 21.34 -22.75
CA ALA A 177 0.96 22.58 -23.24
C ALA A 177 1.93 23.77 -23.14
N LEU A 178 2.75 23.80 -22.07
CA LEU A 178 3.75 24.83 -21.81
C LEU A 178 4.83 24.97 -22.92
N TYR A 179 5.08 23.93 -23.70
CA TYR A 179 6.07 23.97 -24.79
C TYR A 179 5.49 24.44 -26.13
N ASN A 180 4.16 24.41 -26.30
CA ASN A 180 3.48 24.77 -27.55
C ASN A 180 2.68 26.08 -27.46
N ALA A 181 2.53 26.66 -26.27
CA ALA A 181 1.87 27.94 -26.10
C ALA A 181 2.82 29.08 -26.53
N ALA A 182 2.61 29.59 -27.74
CA ALA A 182 3.16 30.87 -28.21
C ALA A 182 2.59 32.09 -27.44
N GLU A 183 1.74 31.87 -26.44
CA GLU A 183 1.10 32.89 -25.65
C GLU A 183 1.76 33.04 -24.28
N LYS A 184 2.13 34.27 -23.94
CA LYS A 184 2.70 34.69 -22.66
C LYS A 184 1.75 34.48 -21.45
N SER A 185 0.63 33.79 -21.62
CA SER A 185 -0.44 33.59 -20.63
C SER A 185 -0.11 32.50 -19.61
N ASP A 186 0.62 31.45 -20.00
CA ASP A 186 0.86 30.31 -19.11
C ASP A 186 1.95 30.59 -18.06
N VAL A 187 2.82 31.57 -18.31
CA VAL A 187 3.88 32.00 -17.38
C VAL A 187 3.30 32.65 -16.11
N ASN A 188 2.08 33.20 -16.20
CA ASN A 188 1.41 33.87 -15.08
C ASN A 188 0.32 33.01 -14.42
N PHE A 189 0.01 31.83 -14.97
CA PHE A 189 -1.10 31.01 -14.48
C PHE A 189 -0.95 30.63 -13.00
N SER A 190 0.26 30.25 -12.57
CA SER A 190 0.51 29.95 -11.16
C SER A 190 0.30 31.18 -10.27
N SER A 191 0.75 32.37 -10.71
CA SER A 191 0.56 33.61 -9.95
C SER A 191 -0.89 34.09 -9.91
N GLU A 192 -1.66 33.87 -10.99
CA GLU A 192 -3.10 34.14 -11.05
C GLU A 192 -3.86 33.19 -10.11
N LEU A 193 -3.46 31.92 -10.09
CA LEU A 193 -4.04 30.90 -9.19
C LEU A 193 -3.71 31.18 -7.73
N ASP A 194 -2.48 31.60 -7.41
CA ASP A 194 -2.07 32.00 -6.07
C ASP A 194 -2.82 33.25 -5.58
N ALA A 195 -3.06 34.22 -6.48
CA ALA A 195 -3.83 35.41 -6.16
C ALA A 195 -5.30 35.06 -5.89
N ALA A 196 -5.92 34.27 -6.77
CA ALA A 196 -7.30 33.80 -6.60
C ALA A 196 -7.47 32.92 -5.36
N ALA A 197 -6.48 32.06 -5.06
CA ALA A 197 -6.49 31.23 -3.86
C ALA A 197 -6.41 32.07 -2.58
N LYS A 198 -5.61 33.14 -2.57
CA LYS A 198 -5.56 34.10 -1.45
C LYS A 198 -6.87 34.86 -1.28
N GLU A 199 -7.50 35.28 -2.38
CA GLU A 199 -8.83 35.93 -2.35
C GLU A 199 -9.92 35.00 -1.83
N ALA A 200 -9.88 33.72 -2.18
CA ALA A 200 -10.78 32.69 -1.66
C ALA A 200 -10.47 32.27 -0.20
N GLY A 201 -9.40 32.81 0.41
CA GLY A 201 -9.01 32.53 1.79
C GLY A 201 -8.32 31.17 1.98
N TYR A 202 -7.77 30.58 0.91
CA TYR A 202 -6.92 29.39 0.99
C TYR A 202 -5.49 29.76 1.37
N MET A 203 -4.78 28.82 2.02
CA MET A 203 -3.36 29.03 2.31
C MET A 203 -2.55 28.62 1.09
N VAL A 204 -1.77 29.56 0.57
CA VAL A 204 -0.82 29.34 -0.54
C VAL A 204 0.59 29.30 0.04
N ARG A 205 1.39 28.32 -0.39
CA ARG A 205 2.75 28.09 0.10
C ARG A 205 3.78 29.02 -0.54
#